data_AF-A0A948PZ04-F1
#
_entry.id   AF-A0A948PZ04-F1
#
_cell.length_a   1.000
_cell.length_b   1.000
_cell.length_c   1.000
_cell.angle_alpha   90.00
_cell.angle_beta   90.00
_cell.angle_gamma   90.00
#
_symmetry.space_group_name_H-M   'P 1'
#
loop_
_entity.id
_entity.type
_entity.pdbx_description
1 polymer ?
#
loop_
_entity_poly.entity_id
_entity_poly.type
_entity_poly.pdbx_seq_one_letter_code
_entity_poly.pdbx_strand_id
1 'polypeptide(L)'
;MENLIGREGEGFRQILSLFNRERTAICAQGTGLAQGALDQAIRHITKREQFGKKIASFQAIRFKVAELATLVEANRSMYYRACWSVDSGEEDHKVIAMAKWFCAQNAVTVAQECLQLHGGYGFLNEYDIARFYRDCKIL
;
A
#
# COMPACT_ATOMS: atom_id res chain seq x y z
N MET A 1 -0.62 35.86 -20.62
CA MET A 1 0.64 35.28 -20.09
C MET A 1 0.76 35.36 -18.57
N GLU A 2 -0.11 36.10 -17.88
CA GLU A 2 0.01 36.33 -16.41
C GLU A 2 -0.05 35.05 -15.56
N ASN A 3 -0.67 33.97 -16.05
CA ASN A 3 -0.80 32.71 -15.31
C ASN A 3 0.19 31.61 -15.74
N LEU A 4 1.22 31.93 -16.53
CA LEU A 4 2.19 30.94 -16.98
C LEU A 4 3.07 30.49 -15.79
N ILE A 5 3.10 29.19 -15.52
CA ILE A 5 4.00 28.59 -14.52
C ILE A 5 5.29 28.17 -15.22
N GLY A 6 6.42 28.69 -14.74
CA GLY A 6 7.74 28.40 -15.29
C GLY A 6 7.98 29.10 -16.63
N ARG A 7 8.54 28.37 -17.61
CA ARG A 7 8.89 28.91 -18.93
C ARG A 7 8.09 28.24 -20.04
N GLU A 8 7.74 29.00 -21.07
CA GLU A 8 7.10 28.47 -22.27
C GLU A 8 7.96 27.37 -22.90
N GLY A 9 7.33 26.26 -23.30
CA GLY A 9 8.03 25.07 -23.82
C GLY A 9 8.55 24.09 -22.76
N GLU A 10 8.64 24.48 -21.49
CA GLU A 10 9.24 23.64 -20.42
C GLU A 10 8.22 22.82 -19.59
N GLY A 11 6.93 22.90 -19.92
CA GLY A 11 5.86 22.29 -19.12
C GLY A 11 6.02 20.78 -18.93
N PHE A 12 6.47 20.07 -19.96
CA PHE A 12 6.69 18.61 -19.89
C PHE A 12 7.78 18.23 -18.88
N ARG A 13 8.91 18.95 -18.88
CA ARG A 13 10.00 18.70 -17.93
C ARG A 13 9.58 19.00 -16.49
N GLN A 14 8.84 20.09 -16.30
CA GLN A 14 8.33 20.49 -14.99
C GLN A 14 7.38 19.43 -14.41
N ILE A 15 6.41 18.95 -15.21
CA ILE A 15 5.44 17.97 -14.72
C ILE A 15 6.06 16.60 -14.47
N LEU A 16 7.05 16.18 -15.27
CA LEU A 16 7.77 14.93 -15.01
C LEU A 16 8.59 14.97 -13.71
N SER A 17 9.21 16.11 -13.40
CA SER A 17 9.88 16.28 -12.11
C SER A 17 8.90 16.18 -10.95
N LEU A 18 7.73 16.81 -11.06
CA LEU A 18 6.66 16.68 -10.07
C LEU A 18 6.20 15.23 -9.91
N PHE A 19 5.88 14.54 -11.01
CA PHE A 19 5.41 13.15 -10.98
C PHE A 19 6.44 12.20 -10.38
N ASN A 20 7.74 12.42 -10.59
CA ASN A 20 8.75 11.62 -9.91
C ASN A 20 8.67 11.76 -8.39
N ARG A 21 8.46 12.97 -7.86
CA ARG A 21 8.28 13.15 -6.40
C ARG A 21 6.95 12.62 -5.91
N GLU A 22 5.87 12.84 -6.65
CA GLU A 22 4.52 12.39 -6.29
C GLU A 22 4.41 10.86 -6.14
N ARG A 23 5.23 10.10 -6.88
CA ARG A 23 5.37 8.64 -6.69
C ARG A 23 5.69 8.23 -5.25
N THR A 24 6.45 9.04 -4.49
CA THR A 24 6.74 8.71 -3.09
C THR A 24 5.49 8.89 -2.20
N ALA A 25 4.64 9.86 -2.49
CA ALA A 25 3.35 10.02 -1.81
C ALA A 25 2.43 8.81 -2.06
N ILE A 26 2.42 8.30 -3.29
CA ILE A 26 1.69 7.07 -3.64
C ILE A 26 2.27 5.83 -2.93
N CYS A 27 3.59 5.73 -2.77
CA CYS A 27 4.21 4.68 -1.94
C CYS A 27 3.71 4.74 -0.49
N ALA A 28 3.61 5.95 0.07
CA ALA A 28 3.08 6.17 1.42
C ALA A 28 1.63 5.70 1.52
N GLN A 29 0.79 6.08 0.56
CA GLN A 29 -0.61 5.68 0.49
C GLN A 29 -0.77 4.17 0.39
N GLY A 30 -0.01 3.50 -0.48
CA GLY A 30 -0.05 2.04 -0.61
C GLY A 30 0.45 1.31 0.62
N THR A 31 1.49 1.82 1.28
CA THR A 31 1.98 1.25 2.54
C THR A 31 0.94 1.40 3.66
N GLY A 32 0.32 2.58 3.78
CA GLY A 32 -0.73 2.85 4.76
C GLY A 32 -1.99 2.01 4.52
N LEU A 33 -2.40 1.86 3.26
CA LEU A 33 -3.52 1.00 2.87
C LEU A 33 -3.23 -0.46 3.26
N ALA A 34 -2.06 -0.98 2.89
CA ALA A 34 -1.67 -2.35 3.19
C ALA A 34 -1.64 -2.62 4.71
N GLN A 35 -1.07 -1.70 5.49
CA GLN A 35 -1.07 -1.76 6.95
C GLN A 35 -2.50 -1.79 7.51
N GLY A 36 -3.35 -0.84 7.08
CA GLY A 36 -4.73 -0.76 7.55
C GLY A 36 -5.55 -2.01 7.22
N ALA A 37 -5.37 -2.58 6.03
CA ALA A 37 -6.01 -3.84 5.64
C ALA A 37 -5.57 -5.00 6.54
N LEU A 38 -4.26 -5.11 6.80
CA LEU A 38 -3.70 -6.13 7.69
C LEU A 38 -4.23 -6.00 9.13
N ASP A 39 -4.30 -4.78 9.65
CA ASP A 39 -4.81 -4.52 11.00
C ASP A 39 -6.30 -4.91 11.12
N GLN A 40 -7.11 -4.61 10.10
CA GLN A 40 -8.52 -5.04 10.05
C GLN A 40 -8.63 -6.58 10.02
N ALA A 41 -7.83 -7.23 9.18
CA ALA A 41 -7.83 -8.69 9.09
C ALA A 41 -7.44 -9.35 10.41
N ILE A 42 -6.36 -8.89 11.06
CA ILE A 42 -5.92 -9.39 12.37
C ILE A 42 -7.03 -9.21 13.42
N ARG A 43 -7.67 -8.04 13.47
CA ARG A 43 -8.83 -7.80 14.37
C ARG A 43 -9.98 -8.76 14.11
N HIS A 44 -10.27 -9.08 12.85
CA HIS A 44 -11.34 -10.01 12.48
C HIS A 44 -11.01 -11.45 12.91
N ILE A 45 -9.86 -11.99 12.50
CA ILE A 45 -9.51 -13.40 12.70
C ILE A 45 -9.22 -13.76 14.18
N THR A 46 -8.91 -12.76 15.01
CA THR A 46 -8.69 -12.94 16.47
C THR A 46 -10.00 -12.96 17.27
N LYS A 47 -11.11 -12.51 16.68
CA LYS A 47 -12.46 -12.55 17.27
C LYS A 47 -13.32 -13.65 16.66
N ARG A 48 -13.15 -13.96 15.37
CA ARG A 48 -13.97 -14.95 14.66
C ARG A 48 -13.60 -16.37 15.08
N GLU A 49 -14.62 -17.16 15.41
CA GLU A 49 -14.48 -18.57 15.76
C GLU A 49 -15.10 -19.49 14.70
N GLN A 50 -14.37 -20.52 14.32
CA GLN A 50 -14.82 -21.61 13.45
C GLN A 50 -14.12 -22.91 13.87
N PHE A 51 -14.80 -24.04 13.68
CA PHE A 51 -14.30 -25.36 14.10
C PHE A 51 -13.85 -25.38 15.58
N GLY A 52 -14.62 -24.72 16.44
CA GLY A 52 -14.40 -24.72 17.89
C GLY A 52 -13.23 -23.86 18.40
N LYS A 53 -12.62 -23.01 17.55
CA LYS A 53 -11.52 -22.11 17.95
C LYS A 53 -11.43 -20.86 17.09
N LYS A 54 -10.65 -19.87 17.55
CA LYS A 54 -10.38 -18.64 16.79
C LYS A 54 -9.68 -18.91 15.47
N ILE A 55 -10.03 -18.18 14.41
CA ILE A 55 -9.38 -18.32 13.10
C ILE A 55 -7.87 -18.06 13.18
N ALA A 56 -7.42 -17.12 14.01
CA ALA A 56 -5.99 -16.85 14.25
C ALA A 56 -5.19 -18.05 14.79
N SER A 57 -5.86 -19.08 15.34
CA SER A 57 -5.21 -20.27 15.89
C SER A 57 -4.81 -21.32 14.84
N PHE A 58 -5.28 -21.19 13.59
CA PHE A 58 -4.86 -22.07 12.50
C PHE A 58 -3.47 -21.68 11.99
N GLN A 59 -2.57 -22.66 11.82
CA GLN A 59 -1.18 -22.41 11.41
C GLN A 59 -1.08 -21.72 10.04
N ALA A 60 -1.87 -22.18 9.06
CA ALA A 60 -1.91 -21.57 7.73
C ALA A 60 -2.26 -20.08 7.79
N ILE A 61 -3.16 -19.68 8.68
CA ILE A 61 -3.53 -18.28 8.89
C ILE A 61 -2.37 -17.49 9.51
N ARG A 62 -1.65 -18.06 10.48
CA ARG A 62 -0.46 -17.40 11.06
C ARG A 62 0.65 -17.19 10.04
N PHE A 63 0.91 -18.18 9.18
CA PHE A 63 1.86 -18.05 8.09
C PHE A 63 1.44 -16.96 7.11
N LYS A 64 0.15 -16.93 6.75
CA LYS A 64 -0.39 -15.86 5.90
C LYS A 64 -0.17 -14.48 6.51
N VAL A 65 -0.53 -14.29 7.79
CA VAL A 65 -0.32 -13.02 8.48
C VAL A 65 1.16 -12.63 8.55
N ALA A 66 2.06 -13.59 8.80
CA ALA A 66 3.50 -13.33 8.83
C ALA A 66 4.04 -12.88 7.47
N GLU A 67 3.61 -13.50 6.38
CA GLU A 67 3.97 -13.09 5.01
C GLU A 67 3.47 -11.68 4.70
N LEU A 68 2.20 -11.39 5.00
CA LEU A 68 1.62 -10.08 4.76
C LEU A 68 2.29 -8.98 5.59
N ALA A 69 2.59 -9.24 6.86
CA ALA A 69 3.33 -8.32 7.72
C ALA A 69 4.73 -8.05 7.15
N THR A 70 5.41 -9.09 6.65
CA THR A 70 6.73 -8.95 6.00
C THR A 70 6.66 -8.05 4.77
N LEU A 71 5.62 -8.19 3.93
CA LEU A 71 5.44 -7.32 2.78
C LEU A 71 5.21 -5.86 3.16
N VAL A 72 4.43 -5.60 4.22
CA VAL A 72 4.18 -4.24 4.72
C VAL A 72 5.47 -3.59 5.24
N GLU A 73 6.31 -4.34 5.97
CA GLU A 73 7.61 -3.83 6.43
C GLU A 73 8.60 -3.60 5.27
N ALA A 74 8.59 -4.47 4.26
CA ALA A 74 9.38 -4.29 3.05
C ALA A 74 8.94 -3.03 2.27
N ASN A 75 7.62 -2.79 2.15
CA ASN A 75 7.08 -1.56 1.56
C ASN A 75 7.61 -0.33 2.29
N ARG A 76 7.51 -0.32 3.62
CA ARG A 76 7.97 0.80 4.46
C ARG A 76 9.46 1.08 4.26
N SER A 77 10.28 0.04 4.20
CA SER A 77 11.73 0.16 3.98
C SER A 77 12.04 0.77 2.61
N MET A 78 11.39 0.31 1.54
CA MET A 78 11.62 0.79 0.18
C MET A 78 11.07 2.22 -0.02
N TYR A 79 9.89 2.51 0.54
CA TYR A 79 9.28 3.83 0.58
C TYR A 79 10.20 4.85 1.26
N TYR A 80 10.67 4.57 2.48
CA TYR A 80 11.55 5.50 3.18
C TYR A 80 12.87 5.72 2.47
N ARG A 81 13.43 4.69 1.84
CA ARG A 81 14.63 4.85 1.01
C ARG A 81 14.39 5.79 -0.18
N ALA A 82 13.23 5.69 -0.84
CA ALA A 82 12.86 6.60 -1.93
C ALA A 82 12.68 8.04 -1.43
N CYS A 83 11.96 8.25 -0.31
CA CYS A 83 11.83 9.56 0.32
C CYS A 83 13.18 10.16 0.70
N TRP A 84 14.06 9.37 1.32
CA TRP A 84 15.39 9.82 1.71
C TRP A 84 16.19 10.35 0.52
N SER A 85 16.12 9.68 -0.65
CA SER A 85 16.80 10.17 -1.86
C SER A 85 16.28 11.53 -2.34
N VAL A 86 14.97 11.80 -2.14
CA VAL A 86 14.38 13.11 -2.46
C VAL A 86 14.84 14.16 -1.44
N ASP A 87 14.77 13.83 -0.15
CA ASP A 87 15.10 14.75 0.94
C ASP A 87 16.59 15.11 1.00
N SER A 88 17.47 14.20 0.58
CA SER A 88 18.91 14.43 0.51
C SER A 88 19.33 15.27 -0.72
N GLY A 89 18.39 15.60 -1.61
CA GLY A 89 18.67 16.31 -2.87
C GLY A 89 19.35 15.46 -3.95
N GLU A 90 19.53 14.16 -3.70
CA GLU A 90 20.12 13.21 -4.64
C GLU A 90 19.05 12.24 -5.15
N GLU A 91 18.08 12.77 -5.92
CA GLU A 91 16.93 12.00 -6.39
C GLU A 91 17.35 10.78 -7.22
N ASP A 92 17.24 9.58 -6.63
CA ASP A 92 17.43 8.32 -7.36
C ASP A 92 16.11 7.91 -8.02
N HIS A 93 15.88 8.40 -9.24
CA HIS A 93 14.68 8.11 -10.01
C HIS A 93 14.41 6.60 -10.19
N LYS A 94 15.46 5.77 -10.20
CA LYS A 94 15.34 4.31 -10.31
C LYS A 94 14.76 3.74 -9.01
N VAL A 95 15.29 4.14 -7.85
CA VAL A 95 14.76 3.70 -6.55
C VAL A 95 13.32 4.18 -6.34
N ILE A 96 13.01 5.42 -6.72
CA ILE A 96 11.64 5.96 -6.65
C ILE A 96 10.66 5.14 -7.51
N ALA A 97 11.04 4.81 -8.74
CA ALA A 97 10.20 4.01 -9.63
C ALA A 97 10.00 2.57 -9.10
N MET A 98 11.07 1.94 -8.60
CA MET A 98 11.00 0.63 -7.94
C MET A 98 10.08 0.66 -6.72
N ALA A 99 10.21 1.69 -5.88
CA ALA A 99 9.40 1.87 -4.69
C ALA A 99 7.91 1.99 -5.03
N LYS A 100 7.55 2.83 -6.01
CA LYS A 100 6.15 2.99 -6.44
C LYS A 100 5.56 1.67 -6.88
N TRP A 101 6.24 1.00 -7.81
CA TRP A 101 5.77 -0.28 -8.34
C TRP A 101 5.60 -1.32 -7.23
N PHE A 102 6.61 -1.48 -6.37
CA PHE A 102 6.60 -2.47 -5.30
C PHE A 102 5.50 -2.19 -4.27
N CYS A 103 5.40 -0.95 -3.78
CA CYS A 103 4.41 -0.58 -2.77
C CYS A 103 2.98 -0.71 -3.30
N ALA A 104 2.71 -0.26 -4.53
CA ALA A 104 1.38 -0.35 -5.14
C ALA A 104 0.98 -1.81 -5.38
N GLN A 105 1.87 -2.63 -5.96
CA GLN A 105 1.57 -4.03 -6.22
C GLN A 105 1.34 -4.81 -4.91
N ASN A 106 2.15 -4.57 -3.89
CA ASN A 106 1.97 -5.22 -2.59
C ASN A 106 0.72 -4.74 -1.86
N ALA A 107 0.32 -3.47 -2.01
CA ALA A 107 -0.94 -2.99 -1.46
C ALA A 107 -2.14 -3.77 -2.02
N VAL A 108 -2.11 -4.10 -3.32
CA VAL A 108 -3.11 -4.97 -3.95
C VAL A 108 -3.09 -6.38 -3.35
N THR A 109 -1.92 -7.00 -3.28
CA THR A 109 -1.75 -8.35 -2.71
C THR A 109 -2.24 -8.41 -1.27
N VAL A 110 -1.80 -7.47 -0.41
CA VAL A 110 -2.16 -7.45 1.01
C VAL A 110 -3.65 -7.21 1.19
N ALA A 111 -4.25 -6.25 0.48
CA ALA A 111 -5.68 -5.99 0.60
C ALA A 111 -6.53 -7.18 0.15
N GLN A 112 -6.14 -7.87 -0.91
CA GLN A 112 -6.86 -9.05 -1.42
C GLN A 112 -6.80 -10.23 -0.44
N GLU A 113 -5.63 -10.55 0.11
CA GLU A 113 -5.49 -11.61 1.10
C GLU A 113 -6.23 -11.25 2.40
N CYS A 114 -6.17 -10.00 2.83
CA CYS A 114 -6.90 -9.52 3.99
C CYS A 114 -8.42 -9.59 3.79
N LEU A 115 -8.92 -9.32 2.58
CA LEU A 115 -10.32 -9.54 2.23
C LEU A 115 -10.69 -11.02 2.36
N GLN A 116 -9.85 -11.93 1.85
CA GLN A 116 -10.08 -13.37 1.96
C GLN A 116 -10.14 -13.85 3.42
N LEU A 117 -9.33 -13.26 4.32
CA LEU A 117 -9.36 -13.57 5.76
C LEU A 117 -10.69 -13.20 6.44
N HIS A 118 -11.49 -12.31 5.84
CA HIS A 118 -12.86 -12.00 6.30
C HIS A 118 -13.92 -12.97 5.72
N GLY A 119 -13.55 -13.84 4.77
CA GLY A 119 -14.48 -14.71 4.06
C GLY A 119 -15.58 -13.89 3.35
N GLY A 120 -16.82 -14.38 3.41
CA GLY A 120 -17.97 -13.69 2.81
C GLY A 120 -18.21 -12.27 3.35
N TYR A 121 -17.85 -11.99 4.61
CA TYR A 121 -17.96 -10.64 5.17
C TYR A 121 -17.06 -9.62 4.48
N GLY A 122 -15.97 -10.07 3.86
CA GLY A 122 -15.05 -9.19 3.12
C GLY A 122 -15.66 -8.54 1.88
N PHE A 123 -16.81 -9.05 1.40
CA PHE A 123 -17.56 -8.50 0.27
C PHE A 123 -18.76 -7.65 0.69
N LEU A 124 -19.00 -7.49 1.99
CA LEU A 124 -20.08 -6.67 2.53
C LEU A 124 -19.56 -5.26 2.80
N ASN A 125 -20.35 -4.24 2.45
CA ASN A 125 -19.94 -2.83 2.58
C ASN A 125 -19.83 -2.37 4.04
N GLU A 126 -20.44 -3.09 4.97
CA GLU A 126 -20.36 -2.88 6.42
C GLU A 126 -18.97 -3.19 6.98
N TYR A 127 -18.15 -3.95 6.24
CA TYR A 127 -16.77 -4.23 6.60
C TYR A 127 -15.84 -3.35 5.77
N ASP A 128 -15.09 -2.50 6.45
CA ASP A 128 -14.16 -1.55 5.82
C ASP A 128 -13.20 -2.23 4.83
N ILE A 129 -12.87 -3.52 5.01
CA ILE A 129 -11.94 -4.25 4.14
C ILE A 129 -12.35 -4.24 2.65
N ALA A 130 -13.65 -4.21 2.36
CA ALA A 130 -14.16 -4.10 0.99
C ALA A 130 -13.74 -2.77 0.34
N ARG A 131 -13.67 -1.69 1.12
CA ARG A 131 -13.14 -0.39 0.67
C ARG A 131 -11.64 -0.47 0.41
N PHE A 132 -10.85 -1.04 1.33
CA PHE A 132 -9.41 -1.23 1.13
C PHE A 132 -9.09 -1.99 -0.17
N TYR A 133 -9.85 -3.03 -0.50
CA TYR A 133 -9.68 -3.80 -1.74
C TYR A 133 -9.99 -3.01 -3.02
N ARG A 134 -10.96 -2.07 -2.99
CA ARG A 134 -11.24 -1.21 -4.14
C ARG A 134 -10.19 -0.11 -4.27
N ASP A 135 -9.86 0.53 -3.17
CA ASP A 135 -8.95 1.69 -3.14
C ASP A 135 -7.52 1.31 -3.55
N CYS A 136 -7.09 0.07 -3.32
CA CYS A 136 -5.74 -0.37 -3.72
C CYS A 136 -5.52 -0.44 -5.23
N LYS A 137 -6.59 -0.48 -6.04
CA LYS A 137 -6.51 -0.65 -7.49
C LYS A 137 -6.12 0.62 -8.26
N ILE A 138 -6.12 1.78 -7.58
CA ILE A 138 -5.80 3.08 -8.19
C ILE A 138 -4.44 3.63 -7.75
N LEU A 139 -3.64 2.83 -7.04
CA LEU A 139 -2.32 3.20 -6.52
C LEU A 139 -1.19 2.96 -7.54
#